data_AF-A0A918CN04-F1
#
_entry.id   AF-A0A918CN04-F1
#
_cell.length_a   1.000
_cell.length_b   1.000
_cell.length_c   1.000
_cell.angle_alpha   90.00
_cell.angle_beta   90.00
_cell.angle_gamma   90.00
#
_symmetry.space_group_name_H-M   'P 1'
#
loop_
_entity.id
_entity.type
_entity.pdbx_description
1 polymer ?
#
loop_
_entity_poly.entity_id
_entity_poly.type
_entity_poly.pdbx_seq_one_letter_code
_entity_poly.pdbx_strand_id
1 'polypeptide(L)'
;MTTLDAPKPDTIEALSPAERTHLEQCEGRISKGIGTFRDVGEAISEIITGRLYREQYATSDAYLAEKWGMTRQHANRLVSAAHTASVLEPIGLHPENERQARKLKSAAKIVEKLSPEDQIMLAEAIKTSTESTQPDTSQIRAYAETVKEINRTGTVEDPDSGEQVPWMELPPERRAVIFQENVSTNTYERTQRQKVHKAEGVLEAKANGRGGWTDWVMTYAQQSLTDSQEIRIVVKRDRSGNAKATALIVDTETHATIAFGDDATWLKQAVLNLAEEVKGI
;
A
#
# COMPACT_ATOMS: atom_id res chain seq x y z
N MET A 1 21.00 -19.65 -50.82
CA MET A 1 21.94 -18.91 -49.97
C MET A 1 21.31 -17.56 -49.70
N THR A 2 20.30 -17.55 -48.83
CA THR A 2 19.47 -16.38 -48.53
C THR A 2 20.14 -15.69 -47.35
N THR A 3 20.76 -14.55 -47.63
CA THR A 3 21.37 -13.68 -46.62
C THR A 3 20.31 -13.26 -45.62
N LEU A 4 20.39 -13.80 -44.41
CA LEU A 4 19.78 -13.20 -43.21
C LEU A 4 20.40 -11.82 -43.06
N ASP A 5 19.63 -10.79 -43.36
CA ASP A 5 19.96 -9.42 -43.03
C ASP A 5 19.84 -9.28 -41.49
N ALA A 6 20.98 -9.04 -40.84
CA ALA A 6 21.05 -8.85 -39.40
C ALA A 6 20.31 -7.55 -39.01
N PRO A 7 19.68 -7.47 -37.82
CA PRO A 7 19.05 -6.24 -37.37
C PRO A 7 20.08 -5.11 -37.25
N LYS A 8 19.83 -4.01 -37.97
CA LYS A 8 20.63 -2.79 -37.98
C LYS A 8 20.70 -2.18 -36.56
N PRO A 9 21.85 -1.68 -36.08
CA PRO A 9 22.00 -1.14 -34.74
C PRO A 9 21.17 0.14 -34.55
N ASP A 10 20.73 0.35 -33.30
CA ASP A 10 19.88 1.42 -32.80
C ASP A 10 20.13 2.78 -33.46
N THR A 11 19.26 3.15 -34.41
CA THR A 11 19.27 4.50 -34.97
C THR A 11 18.56 5.40 -33.97
N ILE A 12 19.33 6.29 -33.32
CA ILE A 12 18.82 7.40 -32.53
C ILE A 12 17.85 8.20 -33.42
N GLU A 13 16.55 8.06 -33.18
CA GLU A 13 15.49 8.67 -33.98
C GLU A 13 15.40 10.17 -33.67
N ALA A 14 15.72 11.01 -34.65
CA ALA A 14 15.73 12.47 -34.47
C ALA A 14 14.35 13.02 -34.08
N LEU A 15 14.33 14.07 -33.25
CA LEU A 15 13.10 14.78 -32.92
C LEU A 15 12.61 15.61 -34.12
N SER A 16 11.30 15.67 -34.31
CA SER A 16 10.68 16.67 -35.18
C SER A 16 10.85 18.08 -34.61
N PRO A 17 10.72 19.15 -35.43
CA PRO A 17 10.78 20.53 -34.94
C PRO A 17 9.77 20.83 -33.81
N ALA A 18 8.58 20.23 -33.88
CA ALA A 18 7.55 20.36 -32.85
C ALA A 18 7.99 19.69 -31.53
N GLU A 19 8.56 18.48 -31.59
CA GLU A 19 9.07 17.78 -30.41
C GLU A 19 10.25 18.51 -29.76
N ARG A 20 11.16 19.11 -30.55
CA ARG A 20 12.24 19.96 -30.01
C ARG A 20 11.69 21.17 -29.28
N THR A 21 10.73 21.85 -29.89
CA THR A 21 10.05 22.99 -29.26
C THR A 21 9.37 22.57 -27.96
N HIS A 22 8.72 21.39 -27.95
CA HIS A 22 8.05 20.86 -26.77
C HIS A 22 9.05 20.45 -25.67
N LEU A 23 10.18 19.84 -26.04
CA LEU A 23 11.28 19.56 -25.13
C LEU A 23 11.78 20.86 -24.49
N GLU A 24 12.11 21.88 -25.28
CA GLU A 24 12.57 23.19 -24.78
C GLU A 24 11.58 23.82 -23.80
N GLN A 25 10.28 23.71 -24.06
CA GLN A 25 9.24 24.18 -23.13
C GLN A 25 9.26 23.40 -21.80
N CYS A 26 9.34 22.07 -21.86
CA CYS A 26 9.43 21.22 -20.67
C CYS A 26 10.70 21.51 -19.86
N GLU A 27 11.86 21.61 -20.52
CA GLU A 27 13.13 21.96 -19.89
C GLU A 27 13.08 23.35 -19.27
N GLY A 28 12.39 24.30 -19.91
CA GLY A 28 12.11 25.62 -19.36
C GLY A 28 11.29 25.56 -18.07
N ARG A 29 10.26 24.70 -18.00
CA ARG A 29 9.44 24.48 -16.78
C ARG A 29 10.29 23.88 -15.65
N ILE A 30 11.11 22.87 -15.96
CA ILE A 30 12.01 22.24 -14.97
C ILE A 30 13.03 23.25 -14.42
N SER A 31 13.61 24.08 -15.30
CA SER A 31 14.59 25.10 -14.92
C SER A 31 13.99 26.21 -14.06
N LYS A 32 12.75 26.63 -14.34
CA LYS A 32 12.10 27.76 -13.67
C LYS A 32 11.69 27.49 -12.23
N GLY A 33 11.58 26.22 -11.79
CA GLY A 33 11.06 26.01 -10.45
C GLY A 33 11.15 24.60 -9.90
N ILE A 34 12.32 24.26 -9.35
CA ILE A 34 12.49 23.25 -8.27
C ILE A 34 11.56 23.54 -7.05
N GLY A 35 10.94 24.73 -6.99
CA GLY A 35 9.94 25.13 -5.99
C GLY A 35 8.47 24.74 -6.28
N THR A 36 8.12 24.35 -7.51
CA THR A 36 6.75 23.92 -7.87
C THR A 36 6.78 22.48 -8.36
N PHE A 37 6.80 21.54 -7.40
CA PHE A 37 6.92 20.09 -7.66
C PHE A 37 5.90 19.58 -8.69
N ARG A 38 4.73 20.23 -8.82
CA ARG A 38 3.69 19.93 -9.81
C ARG A 38 4.21 20.12 -11.23
N ASP A 39 4.60 21.35 -11.58
CA ASP A 39 5.06 21.69 -12.93
C ASP A 39 6.31 20.89 -13.34
N VAL A 40 7.22 20.65 -12.40
CA VAL A 40 8.41 19.82 -12.64
C VAL A 40 8.02 18.36 -12.88
N GLY A 41 7.15 17.80 -12.05
CA GLY A 41 6.70 16.41 -12.19
C GLY A 41 5.93 16.18 -13.50
N GLU A 42 5.08 17.12 -13.91
CA GLU A 42 4.38 17.09 -15.20
C GLU A 42 5.34 17.17 -16.38
N ALA A 43 6.25 18.14 -16.39
CA ALA A 43 7.24 18.29 -17.45
C ALA A 43 8.15 17.05 -17.59
N ILE A 44 8.59 16.46 -16.47
CA ILE A 44 9.34 15.20 -16.49
C ILE A 44 8.47 14.09 -17.09
N SER A 45 7.20 14.00 -16.71
CA SER A 45 6.28 13.00 -17.25
C SER A 45 6.14 13.13 -18.77
N GLU A 46 5.91 14.34 -19.28
CA GLU A 46 5.81 14.66 -20.71
C GLU A 46 7.07 14.27 -21.49
N ILE A 47 8.26 14.61 -20.96
CA ILE A 47 9.54 14.23 -21.59
C ILE A 47 9.71 12.71 -21.66
N ILE A 48 9.37 11.99 -20.60
CA ILE A 48 9.55 10.54 -20.53
C ILE A 48 8.54 9.82 -21.44
N THR A 49 7.25 10.18 -21.37
CA THR A 49 6.20 9.54 -22.17
C THR A 49 6.35 9.85 -23.65
N GLY A 50 6.74 11.07 -24.01
CA GLY A 50 7.04 11.48 -25.37
C GLY A 50 8.41 11.03 -25.89
N ARG A 51 9.23 10.38 -25.04
CA ARG A 51 10.63 10.03 -25.34
C ARG A 51 11.41 11.21 -25.94
N LEU A 52 11.18 12.43 -25.43
CA LEU A 52 11.74 13.66 -26.01
C LEU A 52 13.25 13.76 -25.80
N TYR A 53 13.82 12.97 -24.89
CA TYR A 53 15.27 12.90 -24.65
C TYR A 53 16.04 12.11 -25.73
N ARG A 54 15.33 11.38 -26.61
CA ARG A 54 15.91 10.32 -27.45
C ARG A 54 16.95 10.79 -28.46
N GLU A 55 16.95 12.06 -28.87
CA GLU A 55 17.91 12.60 -29.85
C GLU A 55 19.33 12.70 -29.30
N GLN A 56 19.50 12.90 -27.98
CA GLN A 56 20.80 13.07 -27.34
C GLN A 56 21.12 11.97 -26.31
N TYR A 57 20.11 11.26 -25.80
CA TYR A 57 20.26 10.30 -24.72
C TYR A 57 19.56 8.98 -25.05
N ALA A 58 20.25 7.86 -24.83
CA ALA A 58 19.69 6.53 -25.07
C ALA A 58 18.57 6.17 -24.06
N THR A 59 18.63 6.70 -22.84
CA THR A 59 17.67 6.41 -21.77
C THR A 59 17.22 7.69 -21.06
N SER A 60 16.00 7.69 -20.54
CA SER A 60 15.50 8.79 -19.70
C SER A 60 16.35 8.98 -18.45
N ASP A 61 16.90 7.88 -17.93
CA ASP A 61 17.74 7.89 -16.73
C ASP A 61 19.06 8.63 -16.97
N ALA A 62 19.69 8.43 -18.15
CA ALA A 62 20.89 9.17 -18.54
C ALA A 62 20.58 10.67 -18.73
N TYR A 63 19.48 10.99 -19.41
CA TYR A 63 19.02 12.37 -19.59
C TYR A 63 18.80 13.09 -18.25
N LEU A 64 18.04 12.47 -17.34
CA LEU A 64 17.73 13.05 -16.03
C LEU A 64 18.98 13.25 -15.17
N ALA A 65 19.90 12.30 -15.21
CA ALA A 65 21.15 12.36 -14.44
C ALA A 65 22.09 13.44 -14.99
N GLU A 66 22.33 13.47 -16.31
CA GLU A 66 23.30 14.37 -16.93
C GLU A 66 22.78 15.81 -17.03
N LYS A 67 21.50 16.01 -17.37
CA LYS A 67 20.93 17.36 -17.57
C LYS A 67 20.50 18.02 -16.27
N TRP A 68 19.96 17.24 -15.33
CA TRP A 68 19.28 17.77 -14.14
C TRP A 68 19.88 17.29 -12.81
N GLY A 69 20.88 16.40 -12.84
CA GLY A 69 21.42 15.80 -11.61
C GLY A 69 20.41 14.95 -10.84
N MET A 70 19.35 14.47 -11.50
CA MET A 70 18.26 13.74 -10.85
C MET A 70 18.41 12.24 -11.05
N THR A 71 18.23 11.48 -9.97
CA THR A 71 18.04 10.03 -10.08
C THR A 71 16.64 9.71 -10.58
N ARG A 72 16.48 8.55 -11.25
CA ARG A 72 15.16 8.03 -11.64
C ARG A 72 14.17 7.99 -10.49
N GLN A 73 14.63 7.60 -9.30
CA GLN A 73 13.77 7.54 -8.11
C GLN A 73 13.26 8.92 -7.68
N HIS A 74 14.11 9.96 -7.78
CA HIS A 74 13.69 11.33 -7.50
C HIS A 74 12.69 11.83 -8.53
N ALA A 75 12.98 11.64 -9.83
CA ALA A 75 12.08 12.01 -10.92
C ALA A 75 10.71 11.33 -10.79
N ASN A 76 10.67 10.01 -10.57
CA ASN A 76 9.42 9.27 -10.35
C ASN A 76 8.64 9.77 -9.13
N ARG A 77 9.33 10.27 -8.09
CA ARG A 77 8.67 10.84 -6.92
C ARG A 77 7.97 12.15 -7.26
N LEU A 78 8.62 13.03 -8.03
CA LEU A 78 8.02 14.28 -8.52
C LEU A 78 6.83 13.99 -9.44
N VAL A 79 6.98 13.08 -10.41
CA VAL A 79 5.89 12.65 -11.30
C VAL A 79 4.70 12.13 -10.48
N SER A 80 4.96 11.22 -9.53
CA SER A 80 3.89 10.67 -8.67
C SER A 80 3.22 11.73 -7.79
N ALA A 81 3.98 12.74 -7.34
CA ALA A 81 3.45 13.83 -6.53
C ALA A 81 2.60 14.79 -7.37
N ALA A 82 3.06 15.17 -8.55
CA ALA A 82 2.31 16.00 -9.50
C ALA A 82 0.99 15.33 -9.89
N HIS A 83 1.01 14.05 -10.24
CA HIS A 83 -0.21 13.27 -10.50
C HIS A 83 -1.16 13.22 -9.29
N THR A 84 -0.61 13.09 -8.08
CA THR A 84 -1.43 13.12 -6.86
C THR A 84 -2.10 14.48 -6.70
N ALA A 85 -1.40 15.58 -6.97
CA ALA A 85 -1.98 16.92 -6.91
C ALA A 85 -3.07 17.12 -7.97
N SER A 86 -2.86 16.69 -9.22
CA SER A 86 -3.84 16.84 -10.30
C SER A 86 -5.14 16.06 -10.04
N VAL A 87 -5.04 14.88 -9.42
CA VAL A 87 -6.21 14.06 -9.05
C VAL A 87 -7.01 14.67 -7.91
N LEU A 88 -6.34 15.40 -7.02
CA LEU A 88 -6.94 15.98 -5.83
C LEU A 88 -7.48 17.40 -6.06
N GLU A 89 -7.03 18.07 -7.11
CA GLU A 89 -7.46 19.42 -7.51
C GLU A 89 -9.00 19.53 -7.70
N PRO A 90 -9.70 18.59 -8.38
CA PRO A 90 -11.16 18.65 -8.52
C PRO A 90 -11.93 18.64 -7.20
N ILE A 91 -11.36 18.04 -6.15
CA ILE A 91 -11.98 17.99 -4.82
C ILE A 91 -11.47 19.10 -3.88
N GLY A 92 -10.77 20.11 -4.43
CA GLY A 92 -10.31 21.29 -3.70
C GLY A 92 -9.08 21.06 -2.82
N LEU A 93 -8.42 19.90 -2.92
CA LEU A 93 -7.24 19.58 -2.13
C LEU A 93 -5.96 19.90 -2.91
N HIS A 94 -5.21 20.88 -2.39
CA HIS A 94 -4.01 21.40 -3.05
C HIS A 94 -2.78 21.13 -2.16
N PRO A 95 -2.02 20.04 -2.38
CA PRO A 95 -0.78 19.84 -1.65
C PRO A 95 0.23 20.93 -2.02
N GLU A 96 0.78 21.62 -1.02
CA GLU A 96 1.71 22.73 -1.21
C GLU A 96 3.13 22.27 -1.59
N ASN A 97 3.46 21.01 -1.29
CA ASN A 97 4.78 20.43 -1.54
C ASN A 97 4.71 18.92 -1.82
N GLU A 98 5.79 18.37 -2.40
CA GLU A 98 5.91 16.93 -2.72
C GLU A 98 5.61 16.05 -1.50
N ARG A 99 6.08 16.46 -0.32
CA ARG A 99 5.92 15.66 0.91
C ARG A 99 4.44 15.54 1.29
N GLN A 100 3.67 16.62 1.19
CA GLN A 100 2.22 16.58 1.42
C GLN A 100 1.52 15.72 0.37
N ALA A 101 1.84 15.91 -0.92
CA ALA A 101 1.26 15.10 -2.00
C ALA A 101 1.53 13.61 -1.78
N ARG A 102 2.76 13.24 -1.40
CA ARG A 102 3.13 11.85 -1.11
C ARG A 102 2.31 11.22 0.02
N LYS A 103 1.99 11.98 1.07
CA LYS A 103 1.10 11.51 2.16
C LYS A 103 -0.32 11.24 1.66
N LEU A 104 -0.79 12.02 0.70
CA LEU A 104 -2.13 11.94 0.13
C LEU A 104 -2.24 10.98 -1.08
N LYS A 105 -1.17 10.30 -1.46
CA LYS A 105 -1.18 9.33 -2.59
C LYS A 105 -2.28 8.27 -2.46
N SER A 106 -2.51 7.78 -1.24
CA SER A 106 -3.57 6.80 -0.99
C SER A 106 -4.97 7.41 -1.10
N ALA A 107 -5.13 8.71 -0.82
CA ALA A 107 -6.37 9.44 -1.02
C ALA A 107 -6.64 9.67 -2.52
N ALA A 108 -5.64 10.06 -3.31
CA ALA A 108 -5.78 10.20 -4.76
C ALA A 108 -6.26 8.89 -5.43
N LYS A 109 -5.72 7.74 -5.03
CA LYS A 109 -6.20 6.42 -5.51
C LYS A 109 -7.67 6.12 -5.18
N ILE A 110 -8.23 6.74 -4.15
CA ILE A 110 -9.64 6.61 -3.82
C ILE A 110 -10.45 7.50 -4.77
N VAL A 111 -10.05 8.75 -4.91
CA VAL A 111 -10.70 9.77 -5.76
C VAL A 111 -10.72 9.35 -7.23
N GLU A 112 -9.62 8.81 -7.76
CA GLU A 112 -9.54 8.25 -9.13
C GLU A 112 -10.60 7.18 -9.44
N LYS A 113 -11.09 6.47 -8.41
CA LYS A 113 -12.08 5.40 -8.56
C LYS A 113 -13.51 5.89 -8.37
N LEU A 114 -13.71 7.19 -8.17
CA LEU A 114 -15.01 7.82 -8.03
C LEU A 114 -15.54 8.26 -9.39
N SER A 115 -16.86 8.20 -9.56
CA SER A 115 -17.51 8.83 -10.70
C SER A 115 -17.33 10.36 -10.62
N PRO A 116 -17.45 11.11 -11.74
CA PRO A 116 -17.43 12.57 -11.69
C PRO A 116 -18.47 13.16 -10.74
N GLU A 117 -19.66 12.56 -10.66
CA GLU A 117 -20.74 12.97 -9.74
C GLU A 117 -20.35 12.76 -8.27
N ASP A 118 -19.75 11.60 -7.95
CA ASP A 118 -19.22 11.31 -6.62
C ASP A 118 -18.10 12.28 -6.23
N GLN A 119 -17.24 12.68 -7.17
CA GLN A 119 -16.16 13.65 -6.90
C GLN A 119 -16.71 15.03 -6.55
N ILE A 120 -17.77 15.49 -7.25
CA ILE A 120 -18.42 16.78 -6.96
C ILE A 120 -19.03 16.76 -5.55
N MET A 121 -19.77 15.70 -5.22
CA MET A 121 -20.38 15.56 -3.90
C MET A 121 -19.33 15.46 -2.79
N LEU A 122 -18.24 14.73 -3.03
CA LEU A 122 -17.10 14.66 -2.12
C LEU A 122 -16.45 16.04 -1.90
N ALA A 123 -16.28 16.82 -2.98
CA ALA A 123 -15.71 18.16 -2.90
C ALA A 123 -16.57 19.10 -2.03
N GLU A 124 -17.89 19.09 -2.26
CA GLU A 124 -18.85 19.88 -1.47
C GLU A 124 -18.84 19.46 0.00
N ALA A 125 -18.79 18.14 0.25
CA ALA A 125 -18.75 17.61 1.59
C ALA A 125 -17.47 17.97 2.34
N ILE A 126 -16.29 17.87 1.69
CA ILE A 126 -15.02 18.31 2.27
C ILE A 126 -15.10 19.80 2.60
N LYS A 127 -15.52 20.64 1.64
CA LYS A 127 -15.61 22.09 1.82
C LYS A 127 -16.49 22.50 3.00
N THR A 128 -17.60 21.80 3.21
CA THR A 128 -18.57 22.15 4.25
C THR A 128 -18.23 21.54 5.60
N SER A 129 -17.47 20.45 5.63
CA SER A 129 -17.14 19.73 6.86
C SER A 129 -15.81 20.11 7.50
N THR A 130 -14.86 20.65 6.75
CA THR A 130 -13.54 21.00 7.28
C THR A 130 -13.45 22.50 7.56
N GLU A 131 -13.58 22.89 8.82
CA GLU A 131 -13.57 24.31 9.23
C GLU A 131 -12.20 24.99 9.07
N SER A 132 -11.08 24.25 9.03
CA SER A 132 -9.76 24.86 8.79
C SER A 132 -8.61 23.89 8.52
N THR A 133 -8.84 22.56 8.53
CA THR A 133 -7.78 21.55 8.45
C THR A 133 -7.96 20.66 7.23
N GLN A 134 -6.90 20.50 6.43
CA GLN A 134 -6.91 19.60 5.29
C GLN A 134 -7.18 18.15 5.75
N PRO A 135 -8.17 17.45 5.16
CA PRO A 135 -8.53 16.12 5.61
C PRO A 135 -7.41 15.11 5.33
N ASP A 136 -7.23 14.16 6.24
CA ASP A 136 -6.31 13.05 6.04
C ASP A 136 -6.89 11.95 5.12
N THR A 137 -6.07 10.95 4.79
CA THR A 137 -6.50 9.84 3.91
C THR A 137 -7.65 9.02 4.50
N SER A 138 -7.73 8.89 5.82
CA SER A 138 -8.79 8.12 6.49
C SER A 138 -10.11 8.86 6.41
N GLN A 139 -10.09 10.18 6.63
CA GLN A 139 -11.25 11.05 6.46
C GLN A 139 -11.74 11.04 5.01
N ILE A 140 -10.84 11.22 4.03
CA ILE A 140 -11.21 11.16 2.60
C ILE A 140 -11.83 9.81 2.24
N ARG A 141 -11.34 8.70 2.80
CA ARG A 141 -11.93 7.37 2.58
C ARG A 141 -13.35 7.28 3.13
N ALA A 142 -13.57 7.74 4.36
CA ALA A 142 -14.88 7.70 5.00
C ALA A 142 -15.89 8.60 4.27
N TYR A 143 -15.45 9.79 3.84
CA TYR A 143 -16.24 10.67 2.99
C TYR A 143 -16.61 10.02 1.66
N ALA A 144 -15.63 9.45 0.95
CA ALA A 144 -15.86 8.80 -0.35
C ALA A 144 -16.84 7.63 -0.28
N GLU A 145 -16.83 6.85 0.81
CA GLU A 145 -17.79 5.75 1.00
C GLU A 145 -19.19 6.23 1.30
N THR A 146 -19.31 7.25 2.16
CA THR A 146 -20.61 7.86 2.47
C THR A 146 -21.23 8.48 1.22
N VAL A 147 -20.44 9.16 0.38
CA VAL A 147 -20.89 9.68 -0.92
C VAL A 147 -21.37 8.56 -1.85
N LYS A 148 -20.60 7.47 -1.98
CA LYS A 148 -21.02 6.32 -2.80
C LYS A 148 -22.32 5.71 -2.32
N GLU A 149 -22.51 5.63 -1.02
CA GLU A 149 -23.74 5.11 -0.44
C GLU A 149 -24.93 6.02 -0.76
N ILE A 150 -24.79 7.32 -0.53
CA ILE A 150 -25.84 8.30 -0.82
C ILE A 150 -26.18 8.33 -2.30
N ASN A 151 -25.20 8.31 -3.20
CA ASN A 151 -25.46 8.28 -4.65
C ASN A 151 -26.10 6.96 -5.10
N ARG A 152 -25.83 5.84 -4.40
CA ARG A 152 -26.45 4.54 -4.68
C ARG A 152 -27.90 4.45 -4.20
N THR A 153 -28.21 5.00 -3.02
CA THR A 153 -29.53 4.87 -2.38
C THR A 153 -30.45 6.06 -2.64
N GLY A 154 -29.89 7.23 -2.91
CA GLY A 154 -30.60 8.52 -2.96
C GLY A 154 -31.03 9.04 -1.58
N THR A 155 -30.71 8.32 -0.51
CA THR A 155 -31.15 8.60 0.87
C THR A 155 -29.96 8.62 1.83
N VAL A 156 -30.16 9.22 3.00
CA VAL A 156 -29.23 9.23 4.11
C VAL A 156 -29.98 8.98 5.41
N GLU A 157 -29.33 8.40 6.41
CA GLU A 157 -29.93 8.24 7.74
C GLU A 157 -29.92 9.58 8.48
N ASP A 158 -31.09 10.06 8.91
CA ASP A 158 -31.21 11.23 9.79
C ASP A 158 -30.77 10.82 11.21
N PRO A 159 -29.76 11.47 11.81
CA PRO A 159 -29.24 11.08 13.11
C PRO A 159 -30.19 11.31 14.28
N ASP A 160 -31.13 12.26 14.16
CA ASP A 160 -32.09 12.58 15.21
C ASP A 160 -33.19 11.51 15.30
N SER A 161 -33.63 10.98 14.15
CA SER A 161 -34.75 10.03 14.07
C SER A 161 -34.36 8.58 13.75
N GLY A 162 -33.18 8.36 13.16
CA GLY A 162 -32.73 7.07 12.61
C GLY A 162 -33.44 6.67 11.31
N GLU A 163 -34.24 7.56 10.71
CA GLU A 163 -34.98 7.27 9.49
C GLU A 163 -34.16 7.59 8.23
N GLN A 164 -34.41 6.84 7.15
CA GLN A 164 -33.84 7.12 5.84
C GLN A 164 -34.58 8.28 5.18
N VAL A 165 -33.92 9.41 4.99
CA VAL A 165 -34.46 10.62 4.37
C VAL A 165 -33.86 10.86 2.99
N PRO A 166 -34.63 11.33 1.99
CA PRO A 166 -34.09 11.64 0.67
C PRO A 166 -33.03 12.75 0.72
N TRP A 167 -31.82 12.47 0.24
CA TRP A 167 -30.69 13.42 0.31
C TRP A 167 -31.01 14.76 -0.38
N MET A 168 -31.69 14.69 -1.53
CA MET A 168 -32.02 15.86 -2.35
C MET A 168 -33.11 16.76 -1.74
N GLU A 169 -33.91 16.25 -0.80
CA GLU A 169 -34.96 17.03 -0.14
C GLU A 169 -34.45 17.79 1.08
N LEU A 170 -33.25 17.44 1.57
CA LEU A 170 -32.63 18.12 2.70
C LEU A 170 -32.10 19.50 2.32
N PRO A 171 -32.28 20.53 3.18
CA PRO A 171 -31.61 21.82 3.04
C PRO A 171 -30.08 21.67 3.08
N PRO A 172 -29.31 22.52 2.37
CA PRO A 172 -27.84 22.42 2.32
C PRO A 172 -27.17 22.42 3.70
N GLU A 173 -27.65 23.26 4.63
CA GLU A 173 -27.13 23.33 6.00
C GLU A 173 -27.30 22.01 6.75
N ARG A 174 -28.43 21.32 6.55
CA ARG A 174 -28.71 20.04 7.22
C ARG A 174 -27.96 18.87 6.59
N ARG A 175 -27.73 18.91 5.27
CA ARG A 175 -26.88 17.92 4.56
C ARG A 175 -25.48 17.82 5.15
N ALA A 176 -24.87 18.96 5.48
CA ALA A 176 -23.52 19.01 6.03
C ALA A 176 -23.41 18.30 7.38
N VAL A 177 -24.34 18.60 8.29
CA VAL A 177 -24.41 18.00 9.64
C VAL A 177 -24.64 16.50 9.54
N ILE A 178 -25.69 16.09 8.81
CA ILE A 178 -26.04 14.68 8.63
C ILE A 178 -24.88 13.90 8.00
N PHE A 179 -24.20 14.49 7.02
CA PHE A 179 -23.07 13.84 6.37
C PHE A 179 -21.88 13.67 7.32
N GLN A 180 -21.52 14.69 8.10
CA GLN A 180 -20.45 14.58 9.11
C GLN A 180 -20.76 13.48 10.13
N GLU A 181 -22.00 13.43 10.61
CA GLU A 181 -22.42 12.42 11.58
C GLU A 181 -22.36 11.01 10.99
N ASN A 182 -22.88 10.80 9.78
CA ASN A 182 -22.77 9.52 9.07
C ASN A 182 -21.32 9.08 8.83
N VAL A 183 -20.43 10.01 8.48
CA VAL A 183 -18.99 9.75 8.33
C VAL A 183 -18.37 9.35 9.66
N SER A 184 -18.76 10.01 10.75
CA SER A 184 -18.30 9.69 12.10
C SER A 184 -18.76 8.30 12.55
N THR A 185 -20.02 7.95 12.29
CA THR A 185 -20.61 6.63 12.57
C THR A 185 -19.90 5.55 11.78
N ASN A 186 -19.72 5.74 10.47
CA ASN A 186 -18.94 4.84 9.62
C ASN A 186 -17.50 4.65 10.13
N THR A 187 -16.86 5.72 10.59
CA THR A 187 -15.50 5.67 11.16
C THR A 187 -15.46 4.93 12.49
N TYR A 188 -16.44 5.17 13.36
CA TYR A 188 -16.60 4.48 14.63
C TYR A 188 -16.83 2.98 14.42
N GLU A 189 -17.80 2.61 13.58
CA GLU A 189 -18.11 1.22 13.25
C GLU A 189 -16.89 0.50 12.69
N ARG A 190 -16.13 1.14 11.79
CA ARG A 190 -14.88 0.59 11.26
C ARG A 190 -13.85 0.32 12.34
N THR A 191 -13.69 1.26 13.26
CA THR A 191 -12.76 1.11 14.38
C THR A 191 -13.19 -0.03 15.28
N GLN A 192 -14.50 -0.17 15.54
CA GLN A 192 -15.04 -1.29 16.30
C GLN A 192 -14.88 -2.62 15.57
N ARG A 193 -15.20 -2.70 14.27
CA ARG A 193 -14.94 -3.89 13.44
C ARG A 193 -13.47 -4.27 13.42
N GLN A 194 -12.54 -3.30 13.35
CA GLN A 194 -11.11 -3.59 13.41
C GLN A 194 -10.68 -4.10 14.79
N LYS A 195 -11.24 -3.56 15.87
CA LYS A 195 -11.01 -4.07 17.23
C LYS A 195 -11.58 -5.47 17.40
N VAL A 196 -12.78 -5.72 16.89
CA VAL A 196 -13.42 -7.03 16.87
C VAL A 196 -12.59 -7.99 16.03
N HIS A 197 -12.21 -7.68 14.79
CA HIS A 197 -11.33 -8.52 13.98
C HIS A 197 -9.98 -8.80 14.63
N LYS A 198 -9.39 -7.84 15.34
CA LYS A 198 -8.18 -8.06 16.13
C LYS A 198 -8.45 -8.96 17.33
N ALA A 199 -9.55 -8.75 18.04
CA ALA A 199 -9.97 -9.54 19.18
C ALA A 199 -10.35 -10.97 18.77
N GLU A 200 -11.07 -11.14 17.67
CA GLU A 200 -11.40 -12.39 16.99
C GLU A 200 -10.14 -13.05 16.47
N GLY A 201 -9.20 -12.34 15.84
CA GLY A 201 -7.91 -12.91 15.47
C GLY A 201 -7.08 -13.38 16.68
N VAL A 202 -7.19 -12.66 17.81
CA VAL A 202 -6.60 -13.08 19.10
C VAL A 202 -7.35 -14.27 19.71
N LEU A 203 -8.68 -14.33 19.58
CA LEU A 203 -9.53 -15.40 20.09
C LEU A 203 -9.46 -16.66 19.23
N GLU A 204 -9.32 -16.53 17.91
CA GLU A 204 -9.11 -17.59 16.93
C GLU A 204 -7.69 -18.16 17.06
N ALA A 205 -6.70 -17.31 17.36
CA ALA A 205 -5.40 -17.77 17.83
C ALA A 205 -5.55 -18.60 19.12
N LYS A 206 -6.33 -18.14 20.11
CA LYS A 206 -6.57 -18.91 21.35
C LYS A 206 -7.39 -20.19 21.14
N ALA A 207 -8.40 -20.20 20.26
CA ALA A 207 -9.33 -21.31 20.05
C ALA A 207 -8.70 -22.46 19.25
N ASN A 208 -7.75 -22.17 18.37
CA ASN A 208 -6.97 -23.18 17.64
C ASN A 208 -5.80 -23.76 18.46
N GLY A 209 -5.74 -23.51 19.78
CA GLY A 209 -4.61 -23.90 20.62
C GLY A 209 -3.31 -23.15 20.31
N ARG A 210 -3.38 -21.96 19.68
CA ARG A 210 -2.22 -21.10 19.41
C ARG A 210 -2.03 -20.07 20.53
N GLY A 211 -1.81 -20.56 21.74
CA GLY A 211 -0.69 -20.04 22.50
C GLY A 211 0.61 -20.45 21.78
N GLY A 212 1.74 -19.84 22.11
CA GLY A 212 2.96 -19.96 21.29
C GLY A 212 3.40 -21.40 20.99
N TRP A 213 4.40 -21.56 20.13
CA TRP A 213 5.08 -22.84 19.87
C TRP A 213 5.48 -23.59 21.17
N THR A 214 5.62 -22.87 22.28
CA THR A 214 5.83 -23.39 23.64
C THR A 214 4.67 -24.25 24.15
N ASP A 215 3.43 -23.85 23.91
CA ASP A 215 2.23 -24.56 24.40
C ASP A 215 2.01 -25.83 23.61
N TRP A 216 2.34 -25.82 22.31
CA TRP A 216 2.40 -27.03 21.50
C TRP A 216 3.39 -28.05 22.08
N VAL A 217 4.60 -27.63 22.46
CA VAL A 217 5.61 -28.53 23.05
C VAL A 217 5.06 -29.21 24.30
N MET A 218 4.45 -28.43 25.20
CA MET A 218 3.89 -28.98 26.45
C MET A 218 2.72 -29.92 26.19
N THR A 219 1.85 -29.57 25.25
CA THR A 219 0.66 -30.38 24.90
C THR A 219 1.08 -31.68 24.22
N TYR A 220 1.99 -31.63 23.26
CA TYR A 220 2.51 -32.81 22.58
C TYR A 220 3.27 -33.72 23.55
N ALA A 221 4.08 -33.15 24.43
CA ALA A 221 4.75 -33.91 25.48
C ALA A 221 3.77 -34.67 26.37
N GLN A 222 2.66 -34.04 26.75
CA GLN A 222 1.64 -34.66 27.59
C GLN A 222 0.82 -35.73 26.85
N GLN A 223 0.59 -35.57 25.55
CA GLN A 223 -0.36 -36.39 24.80
C GLN A 223 0.29 -37.51 23.99
N SER A 224 1.55 -37.35 23.59
CA SER A 224 2.14 -38.15 22.51
C SER A 224 3.54 -38.68 22.79
N LEU A 225 4.26 -38.17 23.79
CA LEU A 225 5.52 -38.76 24.21
C LEU A 225 5.26 -39.94 25.16
N THR A 226 6.07 -40.97 25.04
CA THR A 226 6.17 -42.04 26.04
C THR A 226 7.05 -41.62 27.21
N ASP A 227 7.03 -42.38 28.32
CA ASP A 227 7.86 -42.10 29.51
C ASP A 227 9.37 -42.09 29.20
N SER A 228 9.79 -42.80 28.15
CA SER A 228 11.18 -42.84 27.68
C SER A 228 11.51 -41.75 26.66
N GLN A 229 10.57 -40.92 26.21
CA GLN A 229 10.80 -39.95 25.15
C GLN A 229 10.86 -38.51 25.63
N GLU A 230 11.70 -37.70 24.98
CA GLU A 230 11.77 -36.26 25.21
C GLU A 230 11.91 -35.46 23.91
N ILE A 231 11.50 -34.19 23.95
CA ILE A 231 11.78 -33.23 22.89
C ILE A 231 13.10 -32.52 23.19
N ARG A 232 14.06 -32.59 22.25
CA ARG A 232 15.33 -31.86 22.30
C ARG A 232 15.37 -30.77 21.26
N ILE A 233 15.73 -29.55 21.67
CA ILE A 233 16.10 -28.49 20.74
C ILE A 233 17.62 -28.36 20.76
N VAL A 234 18.23 -28.62 19.61
CA VAL A 234 19.69 -28.66 19.46
C VAL A 234 20.12 -27.49 18.60
N VAL A 235 21.09 -26.70 19.07
CA VAL A 235 21.67 -25.59 18.31
C VAL A 235 23.12 -25.91 17.97
N LYS A 236 23.44 -25.96 16.67
CA LYS A 236 24.77 -26.27 16.14
C LYS A 236 25.22 -25.19 15.16
N ARG A 237 26.52 -25.15 14.87
CA ARG A 237 27.05 -24.35 13.75
C ARG A 237 26.99 -25.18 12.47
N ASP A 238 26.53 -24.58 11.39
CA ASP A 238 26.63 -25.16 10.05
C ASP A 238 28.06 -25.07 9.49
N ARG A 239 28.28 -25.62 8.30
CA ARG A 239 29.59 -25.59 7.62
C ARG A 239 30.10 -24.17 7.32
N SER A 240 29.21 -23.18 7.33
CA SER A 240 29.53 -21.76 7.11
C SER A 240 29.71 -20.99 8.43
N GLY A 241 29.60 -21.65 9.58
CA GLY A 241 29.73 -21.06 10.91
C GLY A 241 28.46 -20.42 11.47
N ASN A 242 27.32 -20.48 10.76
CA ASN A 242 26.07 -19.90 11.22
C ASN A 242 25.37 -20.83 12.21
N ALA A 243 24.73 -20.26 13.23
CA ALA A 243 23.91 -21.04 14.16
C ALA A 243 22.63 -21.55 13.47
N LYS A 244 22.35 -22.85 13.63
CA LYS A 244 21.15 -23.54 13.18
C LYS A 244 20.54 -24.31 14.34
N ALA A 245 19.23 -24.21 14.47
CA ALA A 245 18.44 -24.90 15.48
C ALA A 245 17.61 -26.01 14.83
N THR A 246 17.55 -27.16 15.48
CA THR A 246 16.80 -28.34 15.05
C THR A 246 16.03 -28.89 16.25
N ALA A 247 14.74 -29.18 16.09
CA ALA A 247 13.95 -29.82 17.13
C ALA A 247 13.74 -31.31 16.80
N LEU A 248 13.91 -32.17 17.79
CA LEU A 248 13.91 -33.63 17.66
C LEU A 248 13.07 -34.26 18.77
N ILE A 249 12.50 -35.43 18.51
CA ILE A 249 12.03 -36.36 19.54
C ILE A 249 13.06 -37.47 19.66
N VAL A 250 13.51 -37.74 20.89
CA VAL A 250 14.57 -38.70 21.17
C VAL A 250 14.10 -39.64 22.27
N ASP A 251 14.36 -40.93 22.08
CA ASP A 251 14.22 -41.91 23.15
C ASP A 251 15.46 -41.88 24.06
N THR A 252 15.22 -41.69 25.35
CA THR A 252 16.23 -41.45 26.37
C THR A 252 16.99 -42.70 26.79
N GLU A 253 16.39 -43.89 26.64
CA GLU A 253 17.01 -45.17 26.99
C GLU A 253 17.92 -45.67 25.87
N THR A 254 17.45 -45.59 24.63
CA THR A 254 18.16 -46.08 23.43
C THR A 254 19.00 -45.01 22.75
N HIS A 255 18.77 -43.74 23.09
CA HIS A 255 19.34 -42.56 22.41
C HIS A 255 18.97 -42.46 20.91
N ALA A 256 17.96 -43.20 20.45
CA ALA A 256 17.48 -43.15 19.09
C ALA A 256 16.67 -41.86 18.82
N THR A 257 16.88 -41.25 17.65
CA THR A 257 16.02 -40.15 17.18
C THR A 257 14.77 -40.73 16.56
N ILE A 258 13.61 -40.34 17.09
CA ILE A 258 12.29 -40.84 16.68
C ILE A 258 11.70 -39.99 15.57
N ALA A 259 11.83 -38.66 15.67
CA ALA A 259 11.40 -37.70 14.64
C ALA A 259 12.26 -36.42 14.72
N PHE A 260 12.37 -35.69 13.61
CA PHE A 260 13.12 -34.43 13.56
C PHE A 260 12.60 -33.49 12.48
N GLY A 261 12.58 -32.20 12.78
CA GLY A 261 12.26 -31.17 11.78
C GLY A 261 13.51 -30.62 11.08
N ASP A 262 13.30 -29.90 9.97
CA ASP A 262 14.36 -29.20 9.24
C ASP A 262 15.10 -28.15 10.08
N ASP A 263 16.37 -27.91 9.73
CA ASP A 263 17.21 -26.88 10.35
C ASP A 263 16.65 -25.46 10.14
N ALA A 264 16.60 -24.68 11.22
CA ALA A 264 16.09 -23.32 11.21
C ALA A 264 17.09 -22.29 11.74
N THR A 265 16.88 -21.02 11.38
CA THR A 265 17.70 -19.89 11.86
C THR A 265 17.24 -19.34 13.22
N TRP A 266 16.07 -19.76 13.73
CA TRP A 266 15.58 -19.39 15.06
C TRP A 266 14.73 -20.50 15.69
N LEU A 267 14.67 -20.53 17.04
CA LEU A 267 14.10 -21.63 17.83
C LEU A 267 12.63 -21.93 17.50
N LYS A 268 11.79 -20.90 17.35
CA LYS A 268 10.36 -21.06 17.02
C LYS A 268 10.17 -21.88 15.74
N GLN A 269 10.95 -21.62 14.69
CA GLN A 269 10.79 -22.31 13.41
C GLN A 269 11.28 -23.76 13.51
N ALA A 270 12.34 -24.03 14.26
CA ALA A 270 12.80 -25.40 14.50
C ALA A 270 11.69 -26.27 15.10
N VAL A 271 10.96 -25.73 16.08
CA VAL A 271 9.83 -26.44 16.71
C VAL A 271 8.63 -26.59 15.77
N LEU A 272 8.33 -25.57 14.96
CA LEU A 272 7.26 -25.66 13.96
C LEU A 272 7.57 -26.70 12.88
N ASN A 273 8.83 -26.80 12.45
CA ASN A 273 9.25 -27.82 11.49
C ASN A 273 9.07 -29.24 12.07
N LEU A 274 9.43 -29.46 13.35
CA LEU A 274 9.15 -30.74 14.02
C LEU A 274 7.64 -30.99 14.14
N ALA A 275 6.86 -29.96 14.46
CA ALA A 275 5.41 -30.07 14.58
C ALA A 275 4.71 -30.40 13.25
N GLU A 276 5.27 -29.98 12.11
CA GLU A 276 4.82 -30.39 10.78
C GLU A 276 5.20 -31.84 10.49
N GLU A 277 6.43 -32.24 10.81
CA GLU A 277 6.92 -33.62 10.62
C GLU A 277 6.03 -34.65 11.33
N VAL A 278 5.74 -34.44 12.61
CA VAL A 278 4.95 -35.39 13.42
C VAL A 278 3.44 -35.34 13.13
N LYS A 279 2.97 -34.34 12.36
CA LYS A 279 1.61 -34.30 11.82
C LYS A 279 1.48 -35.01 10.48
N GLY A 280 2.60 -35.22 9.78
CA GLY A 280 2.68 -35.87 8.48
C GLY A 280 2.76 -37.40 8.52
N ILE A 281 2.74 -37.98 9.72
CA ILE A 281 2.74 -39.42 10.03
C ILE A 281 1.36 -39.80 10.59
#